data_AF-A0A3D4NTG7-F1
#
_entry.id   AF-A0A3D4NTG7-F1
#
_cell.length_a   1.000
_cell.length_b   1.000
_cell.length_c   1.000
_cell.angle_alpha   90.00
_cell.angle_beta   90.00
_cell.angle_gamma   90.00
#
_symmetry.space_group_name_H-M   'P 1'
#
loop_
_entity.id
_entity.type
_entity.pdbx_description
1 polymer ?
#
loop_
_entity_poly.entity_id
_entity_poly.type
_entity_poly.pdbx_seq_one_letter_code
_entity_poly.pdbx_strand_id
1 'polypeptide(L)'
;AGNPNDSFWTWRDLMYRLVGKISPDQLGVIARQLYIEMLKAGYTSVAEFHYVHHDSNGQPYADPAELALRVSQAASSAGIGLTLLPVLYSHSGFGGQAPNDGQRRFINSTENYLKLQSRLQPALAQLPAQSLGLCFHSLRAVTPQQISEVLAASDKQCPVHIHIAEQQKEVEDCLGWSGRRPLQWLYENTEVDQRWCLVHATHANPEEVTLMAKSRAIAGLCLTTEANLGDGIFPAVEFLAQGGRMGIGSDSHVSLSVVEELRWLEYGQRLRDQRRNRLYGADQPMVGRTLYDAALDGGAQALGQPIGALEVGKRADWLVLDGNDPYLATASGDGILNRWLFAGGDRQVRDVLVNGQWVVRDGRHADEEESNRAFTQVLRELLG
;
A
#
# COMPACT_ATOMS: atom_id res chain seq x y z
N ALA A 1 -27.00 4.20 -3.12
CA ALA A 1 -27.68 4.53 -1.85
C ALA A 1 -28.20 3.22 -1.28
N GLY A 2 -27.47 2.70 -0.28
CA GLY A 2 -27.41 1.28 0.08
C GLY A 2 -27.98 0.95 1.46
N ASN A 3 -27.85 -0.33 1.82
CA ASN A 3 -28.34 -0.99 3.02
C ASN A 3 -27.95 -0.22 4.31
N PRO A 4 -28.87 0.01 5.28
CA PRO A 4 -28.56 0.76 6.51
C PRO A 4 -27.46 0.17 7.39
N ASN A 5 -26.97 -1.04 7.10
CA ASN A 5 -25.86 -1.71 7.81
C ASN A 5 -24.68 -2.07 6.88
N ASP A 6 -24.42 -1.29 5.82
CA ASP A 6 -23.24 -1.51 4.97
C ASP A 6 -21.94 -1.43 5.78
N SER A 7 -20.98 -2.31 5.48
CA SER A 7 -19.70 -2.46 6.17
C SER A 7 -18.61 -2.89 5.20
N PHE A 8 -17.35 -2.99 5.66
CA PHE A 8 -16.25 -3.61 4.92
C PHE A 8 -16.65 -4.91 4.21
N TRP A 9 -17.41 -5.77 4.87
CA TRP A 9 -17.78 -7.09 4.36
C TRP A 9 -18.72 -7.03 3.15
N THR A 10 -19.67 -6.09 3.13
CA THR A 10 -20.58 -5.92 1.99
C THR A 10 -19.89 -5.21 0.82
N TRP A 11 -18.98 -4.26 1.11
CA TRP A 11 -18.10 -3.66 0.10
C TRP A 11 -17.24 -4.75 -0.58
N ARG A 12 -16.67 -5.67 0.19
CA ARG A 12 -15.83 -6.76 -0.32
C ARG A 12 -16.58 -7.68 -1.29
N ASP A 13 -17.85 -7.98 -1.02
CA ASP A 13 -18.68 -8.78 -1.93
C ASP A 13 -18.94 -8.05 -3.27
N LEU A 14 -19.01 -6.72 -3.24
CA LEU A 14 -19.08 -5.89 -4.45
C LEU A 14 -17.75 -5.96 -5.23
N MET A 15 -16.63 -5.84 -4.53
CA MET A 15 -15.28 -5.94 -5.10
C MET A 15 -15.05 -7.31 -5.77
N TYR A 16 -15.40 -8.42 -5.11
CA TYR A 16 -15.26 -9.77 -5.68
C TYR A 16 -16.03 -9.95 -7.00
N ARG A 17 -17.22 -9.34 -7.12
CA ARG A 17 -17.99 -9.40 -8.37
C ARG A 17 -17.31 -8.66 -9.52
N LEU A 18 -16.65 -7.55 -9.25
CA LEU A 18 -15.88 -6.80 -10.25
C LEU A 18 -14.64 -7.59 -10.65
N VAL A 19 -13.84 -8.02 -9.68
CA VAL A 19 -12.57 -8.74 -9.91
C VAL A 19 -12.77 -10.04 -10.67
N GLY A 20 -13.92 -10.71 -10.51
CA GLY A 20 -14.27 -11.93 -11.24
C GLY A 20 -14.38 -11.74 -12.76
N LYS A 21 -14.47 -10.50 -13.25
CA LYS A 21 -14.70 -10.18 -14.68
C LYS A 21 -13.50 -9.55 -15.39
N ILE A 22 -12.50 -9.07 -14.65
CA ILE A 22 -11.38 -8.30 -15.23
C ILE A 22 -10.47 -9.21 -16.07
N SER A 23 -10.30 -8.89 -17.35
CA SER A 23 -9.35 -9.57 -18.24
C SER A 23 -7.90 -9.09 -18.01
N PRO A 24 -6.88 -9.83 -18.50
CA PRO A 24 -5.48 -9.39 -18.43
C PRO A 24 -5.23 -8.01 -19.06
N ASP A 25 -5.86 -7.73 -20.21
CA ASP A 25 -5.70 -6.45 -20.90
C ASP A 25 -6.39 -5.31 -20.12
N GLN A 26 -7.58 -5.56 -19.57
CA GLN A 26 -8.28 -4.59 -18.72
C GLN A 26 -7.46 -4.27 -17.47
N LEU A 27 -6.86 -5.28 -16.82
CA LEU A 27 -5.98 -5.06 -15.67
C LEU A 27 -4.81 -4.14 -16.02
N GLY A 28 -4.15 -4.39 -17.16
CA GLY A 28 -3.04 -3.54 -17.61
C GLY A 28 -3.45 -2.08 -17.85
N VAL A 29 -4.63 -1.86 -18.43
CA VAL A 29 -5.18 -0.51 -18.64
C VAL A 29 -5.51 0.18 -17.32
N ILE A 30 -6.18 -0.51 -16.40
CA ILE A 30 -6.55 0.01 -15.07
C ILE A 30 -5.28 0.40 -14.30
N ALA A 31 -4.29 -0.49 -14.24
CA ALA A 31 -3.02 -0.24 -13.54
C ALA A 31 -2.25 0.94 -14.15
N ARG A 32 -2.15 1.03 -15.49
CA ARG A 32 -1.46 2.15 -16.15
C ARG A 32 -2.13 3.49 -15.82
N GLN A 33 -3.45 3.54 -15.87
CA GLN A 33 -4.20 4.74 -15.53
C GLN A 33 -3.96 5.15 -14.08
N LEU A 34 -4.10 4.20 -13.15
CA LEU A 34 -3.86 4.41 -11.73
C LEU A 34 -2.46 4.98 -11.46
N TYR A 35 -1.43 4.39 -12.06
CA TYR A 35 -0.05 4.82 -11.84
C TYR A 35 0.23 6.21 -12.41
N ILE A 36 -0.38 6.59 -13.54
CA ILE A 36 -0.32 7.97 -14.04
C ILE A 36 -0.94 8.94 -13.04
N GLU A 37 -2.09 8.60 -12.43
CA GLU A 37 -2.74 9.44 -11.43
C GLU A 37 -1.91 9.54 -10.14
N MET A 38 -1.33 8.43 -9.67
CA MET A 38 -0.39 8.41 -8.54
C MET A 38 0.81 9.34 -8.76
N LEU A 39 1.43 9.27 -9.94
CA LEU A 39 2.56 10.14 -10.31
C LEU A 39 2.15 11.62 -10.26
N LYS A 40 0.98 11.96 -10.81
CA LYS A 40 0.46 13.34 -10.80
C LYS A 40 0.16 13.85 -9.38
N ALA A 41 -0.13 12.95 -8.44
CA ALA A 41 -0.31 13.27 -7.02
C ALA A 41 1.00 13.33 -6.21
N GLY A 42 2.14 12.98 -6.82
CA GLY A 42 3.46 13.02 -6.18
C GLY A 42 3.96 11.69 -5.60
N TYR A 43 3.25 10.57 -5.81
CA TYR A 43 3.80 9.24 -5.51
C TYR A 43 4.77 8.83 -6.62
N THR A 44 6.04 8.63 -6.28
CA THR A 44 7.09 8.23 -7.25
C THR A 44 7.31 6.72 -7.32
N SER A 45 6.77 5.97 -6.37
CA SER A 45 6.83 4.51 -6.34
C SER A 45 5.61 3.91 -5.66
N VAL A 46 5.27 2.68 -6.03
CA VAL A 46 4.13 1.94 -5.50
C VAL A 46 4.56 0.53 -5.07
N ALA A 47 4.02 0.06 -3.95
CA ALA A 47 4.04 -1.35 -3.59
C ALA A 47 2.71 -1.97 -4.03
N GLU A 48 2.71 -2.75 -5.11
CA GLU A 48 1.48 -3.38 -5.60
C GLU A 48 1.22 -4.67 -4.81
N PHE A 49 0.24 -4.64 -3.91
CA PHE A 49 -0.28 -5.80 -3.17
C PHE A 49 -1.14 -6.68 -4.11
N HIS A 50 -0.49 -7.52 -4.91
CA HIS A 50 -1.10 -8.19 -6.07
C HIS A 50 -1.63 -9.60 -5.76
N TYR A 51 -2.95 -9.75 -5.59
CA TYR A 51 -3.59 -11.04 -5.28
C TYR A 51 -4.46 -11.63 -6.40
N VAL A 52 -4.58 -10.99 -7.57
CA VAL A 52 -5.37 -11.52 -8.69
C VAL A 52 -4.44 -12.28 -9.63
N HIS A 53 -4.39 -13.61 -9.52
CA HIS A 53 -3.39 -14.45 -10.21
C HIS A 53 -3.97 -15.24 -11.39
N HIS A 54 -5.16 -15.79 -11.22
CA HIS A 54 -5.72 -16.79 -12.15
C HIS A 54 -6.78 -16.23 -13.08
N ASP A 55 -7.23 -17.04 -14.04
CA ASP A 55 -8.32 -16.69 -14.96
C ASP A 55 -9.66 -16.52 -14.24
N SER A 56 -10.71 -16.13 -14.97
CA SER A 56 -12.05 -15.91 -14.41
C SER A 56 -12.70 -17.17 -13.83
N ASN A 57 -12.19 -18.37 -14.15
CA ASN A 57 -12.60 -19.67 -13.60
C ASN A 57 -11.70 -20.14 -12.45
N GLY A 58 -10.69 -19.35 -12.05
CA GLY A 58 -9.72 -19.72 -11.02
C GLY A 58 -8.66 -20.73 -11.48
N GLN A 59 -8.49 -20.91 -12.80
CA GLN A 59 -7.44 -21.76 -13.36
C GLN A 59 -6.19 -20.92 -13.68
N PRO A 60 -4.98 -21.46 -13.45
CA PRO A 60 -3.75 -20.78 -13.85
C PRO A 60 -3.73 -20.49 -15.35
N TYR A 61 -3.23 -19.31 -15.72
CA TYR A 61 -2.89 -19.01 -17.11
C TYR A 61 -1.75 -19.91 -17.60
N ALA A 62 -1.51 -19.93 -18.92
CA ALA A 62 -0.40 -20.67 -19.51
C ALA A 62 0.96 -20.25 -18.93
N ASP A 63 1.16 -18.95 -18.71
CA ASP A 63 2.17 -18.43 -17.79
C ASP A 63 1.48 -18.01 -16.49
N PRO A 64 1.72 -18.69 -15.34
CA PRO A 64 1.12 -18.31 -14.07
C PRO A 64 1.46 -16.89 -13.61
N ALA A 65 2.48 -16.24 -14.19
CA ALA A 65 2.84 -14.86 -13.92
C ALA A 65 2.10 -13.82 -14.79
N GLU A 66 1.18 -14.24 -15.68
CA GLU A 66 0.51 -13.37 -16.67
C GLU A 66 0.07 -12.02 -16.08
N LEU A 67 -0.76 -12.03 -15.04
CA LEU A 67 -1.34 -10.80 -14.47
C LEU A 67 -0.30 -9.94 -13.74
N ALA A 68 0.64 -10.56 -13.03
CA ALA A 68 1.75 -9.86 -12.39
C ALA A 68 2.65 -9.15 -13.42
N LEU A 69 2.89 -9.78 -14.57
CA LEU A 69 3.64 -9.18 -15.68
C LEU A 69 2.86 -8.04 -16.36
N ARG A 70 1.52 -8.11 -16.42
CA ARG A 70 0.70 -6.97 -16.88
C ARG A 70 0.86 -5.75 -15.98
N VAL A 71 0.89 -5.97 -14.66
CA VAL A 71 1.13 -4.88 -13.70
C VAL A 71 2.55 -4.31 -13.83
N SER A 72 3.56 -5.16 -13.92
CA SER A 72 4.95 -4.74 -14.17
C SER A 72 5.10 -3.93 -15.46
N GLN A 73 4.43 -4.34 -16.53
CA GLN A 73 4.41 -3.60 -17.79
C GLN A 73 3.67 -2.26 -17.65
N ALA A 74 2.54 -2.23 -16.95
CA ALA A 74 1.80 -0.99 -16.70
C ALA A 74 2.64 0.03 -15.91
N ALA A 75 3.39 -0.41 -14.90
CA ALA A 75 4.31 0.45 -14.15
C ALA A 75 5.43 0.99 -15.04
N SER A 76 6.00 0.14 -15.90
CA SER A 76 7.01 0.57 -16.88
C SER A 76 6.46 1.60 -17.86
N SER A 77 5.23 1.39 -18.36
CA SER A 77 4.58 2.30 -19.30
C SER A 77 4.21 3.65 -18.66
N ALA A 78 3.83 3.68 -17.37
CA ALA A 78 3.60 4.92 -16.63
C ALA A 78 4.91 5.59 -16.16
N GLY A 79 5.99 4.82 -16.01
CA GLY A 79 7.25 5.32 -15.46
C GLY A 79 7.27 5.45 -13.94
N ILE A 80 6.37 4.78 -13.22
CA ILE A 80 6.39 4.72 -11.74
C ILE A 80 7.37 3.63 -11.27
N GLY A 81 8.04 3.84 -10.14
CA GLY A 81 8.78 2.76 -9.47
C GLY A 81 7.82 1.69 -8.91
N LEU A 82 8.19 0.42 -8.95
CA LEU A 82 7.32 -0.68 -8.54
C LEU A 82 8.03 -1.66 -7.59
N THR A 83 7.48 -1.90 -6.42
CA THR A 83 7.72 -3.15 -5.69
C THR A 83 6.50 -4.03 -5.87
N LEU A 84 6.63 -5.08 -6.68
CA LEU A 84 5.54 -6.03 -6.88
C LEU A 84 5.49 -6.99 -5.68
N LEU A 85 4.31 -7.16 -5.10
CA LEU A 85 4.08 -8.04 -3.96
C LEU A 85 3.07 -9.12 -4.36
N PRO A 86 3.47 -10.20 -5.06
CA PRO A 86 2.58 -11.32 -5.29
C PRO A 86 2.12 -11.86 -3.94
N VAL A 87 0.81 -12.05 -3.81
CA VAL A 87 0.18 -12.38 -2.53
C VAL A 87 -0.06 -13.88 -2.42
N LEU A 88 0.38 -14.48 -1.31
CA LEU A 88 -0.08 -15.78 -0.89
C LEU A 88 -1.47 -15.66 -0.25
N TYR A 89 -2.45 -16.31 -0.88
CA TYR A 89 -3.83 -16.44 -0.42
C TYR A 89 -4.22 -17.91 -0.58
N SER A 90 -4.71 -18.56 0.48
CA SER A 90 -5.03 -19.99 0.46
C SER A 90 -6.34 -20.34 1.17
N HIS A 91 -6.86 -19.45 2.02
CA HIS A 91 -7.97 -19.75 2.93
C HIS A 91 -8.98 -18.61 3.03
N SER A 92 -10.21 -18.94 3.40
CA SER A 92 -11.28 -17.94 3.60
C SER A 92 -11.33 -17.37 5.02
N GLY A 93 -10.66 -18.01 5.98
CA GLY A 93 -10.69 -17.66 7.40
C GLY A 93 -9.70 -18.48 8.24
N PHE A 94 -9.55 -18.07 9.50
CA PHE A 94 -8.66 -18.70 10.48
C PHE A 94 -8.90 -20.22 10.61
N GLY A 95 -7.83 -20.95 10.93
CA GLY A 95 -7.87 -22.41 11.03
C GLY A 95 -7.83 -23.13 9.69
N GLY A 96 -7.48 -22.43 8.60
CA GLY A 96 -7.34 -23.04 7.27
C GLY A 96 -8.67 -23.33 6.59
N GLN A 97 -9.69 -22.48 6.78
CA GLN A 97 -11.00 -22.67 6.16
C GLN A 97 -10.89 -22.71 4.63
N ALA A 98 -11.68 -23.58 4.00
CA ALA A 98 -11.69 -23.71 2.55
C ALA A 98 -12.09 -22.38 1.88
N PRO A 99 -11.40 -21.96 0.80
CA PRO A 99 -11.79 -20.81 0.02
C PRO A 99 -13.24 -20.86 -0.48
N ASN A 100 -13.86 -19.69 -0.64
CA ASN A 100 -15.13 -19.55 -1.34
C ASN A 100 -14.91 -19.23 -2.83
N ASP A 101 -15.97 -19.35 -3.64
CA ASP A 101 -15.90 -19.13 -5.09
C ASP A 101 -15.39 -17.73 -5.47
N GLY A 102 -15.73 -16.70 -4.69
CA GLY A 102 -15.27 -15.33 -4.92
C GLY A 102 -13.75 -15.15 -4.79
N GLN A 103 -13.07 -16.09 -4.12
CA GLN A 103 -11.61 -16.07 -3.90
C GLN A 103 -10.84 -16.88 -4.94
N ARG A 104 -11.50 -17.59 -5.85
CA ARG A 104 -10.88 -18.56 -6.77
C ARG A 104 -9.71 -18.00 -7.58
N ARG A 105 -9.72 -16.69 -7.90
CA ARG A 105 -8.65 -16.03 -8.66
C ARG A 105 -7.38 -15.78 -7.86
N PHE A 106 -7.43 -15.94 -6.54
CA PHE A 106 -6.35 -15.58 -5.62
C PHE A 106 -5.56 -16.80 -5.13
N ILE A 107 -6.16 -17.98 -5.20
CA ILE A 107 -5.70 -19.15 -4.44
C ILE A 107 -4.40 -19.72 -4.98
N ASN A 108 -3.35 -19.72 -4.18
CA ASN A 108 -2.13 -20.46 -4.42
C ASN A 108 -1.83 -21.40 -3.26
N SER A 109 -1.24 -22.57 -3.56
CA SER A 109 -0.50 -23.35 -2.56
C SER A 109 0.85 -22.67 -2.28
N THR A 110 1.50 -23.04 -1.17
CA THR A 110 2.87 -22.56 -0.87
C THR A 110 3.84 -22.87 -2.02
N GLU A 111 3.76 -24.07 -2.60
CA GLU A 111 4.62 -24.49 -3.71
C GLU A 111 4.42 -23.63 -4.96
N ASN A 112 3.16 -23.39 -5.35
CA ASN A 112 2.85 -22.57 -6.53
C ASN A 112 3.26 -21.11 -6.31
N TYR A 113 3.07 -20.59 -5.10
CA TYR A 113 3.52 -19.26 -4.72
C TYR A 113 5.04 -19.11 -4.84
N LEU A 114 5.82 -20.06 -4.31
CA LEU A 114 7.29 -20.02 -4.40
C LEU A 114 7.79 -20.18 -5.85
N LYS A 115 7.09 -20.97 -6.68
CA LYS A 115 7.35 -21.04 -8.13
C LYS A 115 7.07 -19.72 -8.83
N LEU A 116 5.97 -19.04 -8.48
CA LEU A 116 5.64 -17.71 -9.00
C LEU A 116 6.73 -16.68 -8.61
N GLN A 117 7.18 -16.69 -7.36
CA GLN A 117 8.28 -15.83 -6.92
C GLN A 117 9.57 -16.07 -7.71
N SER A 118 9.94 -17.34 -7.90
CA SER A 118 11.12 -17.74 -8.68
C SER A 118 11.03 -17.33 -10.15
N ARG A 119 9.81 -17.32 -10.72
CA ARG A 119 9.55 -16.88 -12.10
C ARG A 119 9.62 -15.35 -12.27
N LEU A 120 9.17 -14.60 -11.26
CA LEU A 120 9.10 -13.13 -11.30
C LEU A 120 10.44 -12.47 -10.97
N GLN A 121 11.21 -13.03 -10.05
CA GLN A 121 12.47 -12.43 -9.60
C GLN A 121 13.43 -12.05 -10.75
N PRO A 122 13.80 -12.95 -11.68
CA PRO A 122 14.69 -12.59 -12.78
C PRO A 122 14.02 -11.66 -13.80
N ALA A 123 12.69 -11.69 -13.94
CA ALA A 123 11.97 -10.83 -14.88
C ALA A 123 11.98 -9.36 -14.41
N LEU A 124 11.72 -9.14 -13.11
CA LEU A 124 11.69 -7.79 -12.53
C LEU A 124 13.09 -7.22 -12.34
N ALA A 125 14.09 -8.05 -12.02
CA ALA A 125 15.48 -7.60 -11.84
C ALA A 125 16.11 -6.97 -13.10
N GLN A 126 15.57 -7.27 -14.28
CA GLN A 126 16.01 -6.67 -15.55
C GLN A 126 15.38 -5.31 -15.82
N LEU A 127 14.32 -4.93 -15.09
CA LEU A 127 13.58 -3.70 -15.30
C LEU A 127 14.08 -2.61 -14.35
N PRO A 128 14.31 -1.39 -14.85
CA PRO A 128 14.70 -0.28 -14.00
C PRO A 128 13.59 0.03 -13.01
N ALA A 129 13.98 0.42 -11.79
CA ALA A 129 13.06 0.85 -10.75
C ALA A 129 12.00 -0.18 -10.31
N GLN A 130 12.21 -1.47 -10.62
CA GLN A 130 11.33 -2.55 -10.15
C GLN A 130 12.00 -3.44 -9.11
N SER A 131 11.19 -3.99 -8.20
CA SER A 131 11.59 -4.86 -7.11
C SER A 131 10.50 -5.87 -6.81
N LEU A 132 10.83 -6.91 -6.05
CA LEU A 132 9.91 -7.97 -5.66
C LEU A 132 9.91 -8.08 -4.13
N GLY A 133 8.72 -8.27 -3.54
CA GLY A 133 8.55 -8.55 -2.12
C GLY A 133 7.80 -9.86 -1.85
N LEU A 134 7.84 -10.30 -0.60
CA LEU A 134 6.96 -11.35 -0.08
C LEU A 134 5.67 -10.73 0.43
N CYS A 135 4.57 -11.46 0.30
CA CYS A 135 3.29 -10.96 0.76
C CYS A 135 2.36 -12.08 1.18
N PHE A 136 1.83 -11.97 2.39
CA PHE A 136 0.74 -12.81 2.89
C PHE A 136 -0.52 -11.96 2.88
N HIS A 137 -1.65 -12.46 2.38
CA HIS A 137 -2.84 -11.61 2.33
C HIS A 137 -3.25 -11.13 3.73
N SER A 138 -3.44 -12.06 4.67
CA SER A 138 -3.73 -11.80 6.09
C SER A 138 -3.65 -13.10 6.88
N LEU A 139 -3.66 -13.04 8.22
CA LEU A 139 -3.71 -14.24 9.06
C LEU A 139 -4.97 -15.11 8.86
N ARG A 140 -6.02 -14.54 8.25
CA ARG A 140 -7.22 -15.27 7.83
C ARG A 140 -6.98 -16.13 6.60
N ALA A 141 -6.08 -15.72 5.73
CA ALA A 141 -5.93 -16.26 4.38
C ALA A 141 -4.73 -17.21 4.23
N VAL A 142 -3.87 -17.31 5.24
CA VAL A 142 -2.72 -18.24 5.26
C VAL A 142 -2.62 -18.95 6.61
N THR A 143 -2.03 -20.14 6.64
CA THR A 143 -1.76 -20.85 7.89
C THR A 143 -0.39 -20.49 8.47
N PRO A 144 -0.15 -20.75 9.77
CA PRO A 144 1.16 -20.55 10.39
C PRO A 144 2.28 -21.34 9.69
N GLN A 145 1.96 -22.56 9.23
CA GLN A 145 2.90 -23.40 8.49
C GLN A 145 3.31 -22.75 7.17
N GLN A 146 2.36 -22.18 6.43
CA GLN A 146 2.64 -21.49 5.18
C GLN A 146 3.52 -20.26 5.38
N ILE A 147 3.27 -19.47 6.44
CA ILE A 147 4.12 -18.34 6.81
C ILE A 147 5.55 -18.83 7.06
N SER A 148 5.72 -19.85 7.91
CA SER A 148 7.04 -20.40 8.23
C SER A 148 7.77 -20.96 7.01
N GLU A 149 7.08 -21.70 6.14
CA GLU A 149 7.65 -22.30 4.93
C GLU A 149 8.14 -21.23 3.95
N VAL A 150 7.31 -20.21 3.68
CA VAL A 150 7.66 -19.13 2.75
C VAL A 150 8.83 -18.32 3.29
N LEU A 151 8.82 -17.95 4.57
CA LEU A 151 9.91 -17.18 5.18
C LEU A 151 11.23 -17.97 5.19
N ALA A 152 11.18 -19.29 5.44
CA ALA A 152 12.36 -20.15 5.42
C ALA A 152 12.96 -20.33 4.02
N ALA A 153 12.12 -20.31 2.97
CA ALA A 153 12.53 -20.52 1.58
C ALA A 153 12.98 -19.22 0.85
N SER A 154 12.80 -18.04 1.45
CA SER A 154 12.94 -16.75 0.77
C SER A 154 14.14 -15.94 1.25
N ASP A 155 14.56 -14.96 0.44
CA ASP A 155 15.64 -14.03 0.79
C ASP A 155 15.31 -13.24 2.07
N LYS A 156 16.27 -13.21 2.99
CA LYS A 156 16.20 -12.48 4.26
C LYS A 156 16.34 -10.97 4.12
N GLN A 157 16.53 -10.42 2.92
CA GLN A 157 16.53 -8.97 2.68
C GLN A 157 15.24 -8.49 2.00
N CYS A 158 14.43 -9.41 1.51
CA CYS A 158 13.19 -9.10 0.80
C CYS A 158 12.14 -8.51 1.76
N PRO A 159 11.44 -7.43 1.40
CA PRO A 159 10.32 -6.90 2.17
C PRO A 159 9.21 -7.95 2.35
N VAL A 160 8.48 -7.87 3.45
CA VAL A 160 7.36 -8.77 3.77
C VAL A 160 6.14 -7.95 4.13
N HIS A 161 5.04 -8.10 3.38
CA HIS A 161 3.80 -7.35 3.63
C HIS A 161 2.69 -8.29 4.10
N ILE A 162 1.82 -7.78 4.97
CA ILE A 162 0.62 -8.48 5.44
C ILE A 162 -0.47 -7.49 5.89
N HIS A 163 -1.73 -7.72 5.50
CA HIS A 163 -2.86 -7.03 6.15
C HIS A 163 -3.09 -7.63 7.53
N ILE A 164 -3.16 -6.78 8.56
CA ILE A 164 -3.31 -7.25 9.93
C ILE A 164 -4.04 -6.24 10.81
N ALA A 165 -4.96 -6.72 11.64
CA ALA A 165 -5.69 -5.92 12.62
C ALA A 165 -6.43 -4.69 12.04
N GLU A 166 -6.82 -4.75 10.77
CA GLU A 166 -7.61 -3.73 10.06
C GLU A 166 -9.00 -3.58 10.70
N GLN A 167 -9.69 -4.70 10.95
CA GLN A 167 -11.09 -4.75 11.39
C GLN A 167 -11.23 -5.40 12.76
N GLN A 168 -12.12 -4.88 13.61
CA GLN A 168 -12.43 -5.44 14.94
C GLN A 168 -12.92 -6.90 14.85
N LYS A 169 -13.65 -7.27 13.79
CA LYS A 169 -14.04 -8.66 13.56
C LYS A 169 -12.85 -9.60 13.37
N GLU A 170 -11.77 -9.16 12.70
CA GLU A 170 -10.55 -9.98 12.61
C GLU A 170 -9.92 -10.21 13.99
N VAL A 171 -9.94 -9.19 14.85
CA VAL A 171 -9.45 -9.30 16.22
C VAL A 171 -10.24 -10.35 17.01
N GLU A 172 -11.56 -10.29 16.94
CA GLU A 172 -12.47 -11.23 17.62
C GLU A 172 -12.30 -12.65 17.10
N ASP A 173 -12.26 -12.83 15.78
CA ASP A 173 -12.09 -14.14 15.15
C ASP A 173 -10.70 -14.74 15.48
N CYS A 174 -9.64 -13.92 15.53
CA CYS A 174 -8.30 -14.36 15.91
C CYS A 174 -8.23 -14.80 17.38
N LEU A 175 -8.90 -14.04 18.28
CA LEU A 175 -9.05 -14.40 19.68
C LEU A 175 -9.83 -15.71 19.83
N GLY A 176 -10.91 -15.90 19.06
CA GLY A 176 -11.69 -17.14 19.05
C GLY A 176 -10.90 -18.35 18.58
N TRP A 177 -9.99 -18.17 17.60
CA TRP A 177 -9.16 -19.24 17.05
C TRP A 177 -7.94 -19.59 17.92
N SER A 178 -7.23 -18.59 18.44
CA SER A 178 -5.91 -18.77 19.07
C SER A 178 -5.80 -18.28 20.51
N GLY A 179 -6.81 -17.57 21.02
CA GLY A 179 -6.72 -16.87 22.30
C GLY A 179 -5.73 -15.69 22.30
N ARG A 180 -5.34 -15.20 21.12
CA ARG A 180 -4.43 -14.07 20.90
C ARG A 180 -5.02 -13.09 19.91
N ARG A 181 -4.68 -11.81 20.06
CA ARG A 181 -4.99 -10.76 19.07
C ARG A 181 -4.11 -10.93 17.82
N PRO A 182 -4.46 -10.37 16.64
CA PRO A 182 -3.72 -10.60 15.40
C PRO A 182 -2.24 -10.19 15.48
N LEU A 183 -1.95 -8.95 15.92
CA LEU A 183 -0.57 -8.47 16.06
C LEU A 183 0.18 -9.27 17.13
N GLN A 184 -0.42 -9.45 18.30
CA GLN A 184 0.15 -10.30 19.35
C GLN A 184 0.51 -11.70 18.82
N TRP A 185 -0.41 -12.35 18.10
CA TRP A 185 -0.19 -13.67 17.52
C TRP A 185 0.99 -13.67 16.55
N LEU A 186 1.05 -12.69 15.65
CA LEU A 186 2.15 -12.59 14.68
C LEU A 186 3.51 -12.45 15.38
N TYR A 187 3.62 -11.57 16.38
CA TYR A 187 4.86 -11.36 17.13
C TYR A 187 5.25 -12.55 18.03
N GLU A 188 4.30 -13.34 18.52
CA GLU A 188 4.58 -14.55 19.31
C GLU A 188 5.04 -15.74 18.44
N ASN A 189 4.68 -15.75 17.15
CA ASN A 189 4.89 -16.92 16.27
C ASN A 189 5.84 -16.66 15.10
N THR A 190 6.21 -15.40 14.84
CA THR A 190 7.07 -15.00 13.73
C THR A 190 8.08 -13.96 14.19
N GLU A 191 9.32 -14.06 13.70
CA GLU A 191 10.34 -13.03 13.91
C GLU A 191 10.03 -11.83 13.00
N VAL A 192 9.18 -10.93 13.48
CA VAL A 192 8.85 -9.68 12.81
C VAL A 192 9.97 -8.67 13.07
N ASP A 193 10.55 -8.16 11.99
CA ASP A 193 11.68 -7.23 11.98
C ASP A 193 11.46 -6.04 11.03
N GLN A 194 12.53 -5.30 10.74
CA GLN A 194 12.51 -4.12 9.86
C GLN A 194 12.10 -4.40 8.41
N ARG A 195 12.01 -5.65 7.96
CA ARG A 195 11.56 -5.98 6.59
C ARG A 195 10.04 -5.96 6.46
N TRP A 196 9.34 -5.99 7.59
CA TRP A 196 7.90 -6.13 7.61
C TRP A 196 7.19 -4.80 7.45
N CYS A 197 6.20 -4.78 6.56
CA CYS A 197 5.16 -3.77 6.50
C CYS A 197 3.84 -4.41 6.98
N LEU A 198 3.36 -3.92 8.11
CA LEU A 198 2.10 -4.31 8.73
C LEU A 198 1.03 -3.34 8.24
N VAL A 199 0.31 -3.73 7.19
CA VAL A 199 -0.68 -2.87 6.54
C VAL A 199 -1.89 -2.72 7.47
N HIS A 200 -2.36 -1.49 7.61
CA HIS A 200 -3.36 -0.99 8.57
C HIS A 200 -2.86 -0.99 10.01
N ALA A 201 -2.78 -2.17 10.62
CA ALA A 201 -2.48 -2.34 12.05
C ALA A 201 -3.40 -1.50 12.97
N THR A 202 -4.60 -1.15 12.51
CA THR A 202 -5.52 -0.18 13.11
C THR A 202 -5.84 -0.50 14.57
N HIS A 203 -6.12 -1.77 14.85
CA HIS A 203 -6.52 -2.24 16.17
C HIS A 203 -5.32 -2.75 16.98
N ALA A 204 -4.27 -1.96 17.11
CA ALA A 204 -3.14 -2.24 18.00
C ALA A 204 -3.42 -1.74 19.43
N ASN A 205 -3.34 -2.62 20.43
CA ASN A 205 -3.37 -2.21 21.82
C ASN A 205 -1.99 -1.64 22.28
N PRO A 206 -1.86 -1.06 23.49
CA PRO A 206 -0.60 -0.45 23.93
C PRO A 206 0.62 -1.38 23.90
N GLU A 207 0.44 -2.66 24.25
CA GLU A 207 1.51 -3.67 24.20
C GLU A 207 1.91 -3.99 22.75
N GLU A 208 0.95 -4.13 21.85
CA GLU A 208 1.16 -4.38 20.41
C GLU A 208 1.86 -3.19 19.74
N VAL A 209 1.47 -1.94 20.07
CA VAL A 209 2.16 -0.72 19.61
C VAL A 209 3.63 -0.75 20.03
N THR A 210 3.91 -1.16 21.27
CA THR A 210 5.28 -1.28 21.78
C THR A 210 6.08 -2.33 21.01
N LEU A 211 5.48 -3.49 20.69
CA LEU A 211 6.11 -4.54 19.90
C LEU A 211 6.44 -4.04 18.49
N MET A 212 5.50 -3.35 17.83
CA MET A 212 5.69 -2.76 16.51
C MET A 212 6.82 -1.73 16.48
N ALA A 213 6.87 -0.82 17.45
CA ALA A 213 7.92 0.20 17.48
C ALA A 213 9.30 -0.42 17.69
N LYS A 214 9.41 -1.42 18.59
CA LYS A 214 10.67 -2.11 18.90
C LYS A 214 11.21 -2.95 17.73
N SER A 215 10.33 -3.61 16.98
CA SER A 215 10.74 -4.45 15.85
C SER A 215 11.24 -3.66 14.64
N ARG A 216 10.94 -2.35 14.61
CA ARG A 216 11.22 -1.45 13.47
C ARG A 216 10.44 -1.81 12.20
N ALA A 217 9.43 -2.66 12.31
CA ALA A 217 8.45 -2.88 11.25
C ALA A 217 7.73 -1.56 10.91
N ILE A 218 7.29 -1.45 9.66
CA ILE A 218 6.56 -0.29 9.15
C ILE A 218 5.07 -0.52 9.39
N ALA A 219 4.37 0.47 9.96
CA ALA A 219 2.92 0.55 9.86
C ALA A 219 2.56 1.13 8.47
N GLY A 220 1.95 0.32 7.60
CA GLY A 220 1.47 0.78 6.28
C GLY A 220 0.07 1.35 6.41
N LEU A 221 -0.03 2.67 6.59
CA LEU A 221 -1.30 3.34 6.91
C LEU A 221 -2.01 3.80 5.64
N CYS A 222 -3.30 3.51 5.52
CA CYS A 222 -4.10 3.77 4.32
C CYS A 222 -5.31 4.63 4.66
N LEU A 223 -5.08 5.86 5.11
CA LEU A 223 -6.04 6.65 5.89
C LEU A 223 -7.36 6.90 5.17
N THR A 224 -7.32 7.23 3.88
CA THR A 224 -8.53 7.51 3.13
C THR A 224 -9.36 6.24 2.93
N THR A 225 -8.71 5.10 2.67
CA THR A 225 -9.37 3.80 2.59
C THR A 225 -9.88 3.33 3.95
N GLU A 226 -9.09 3.44 5.02
CA GLU A 226 -9.47 3.09 6.38
C GLU A 226 -10.69 3.89 6.85
N ALA A 227 -10.72 5.19 6.51
CA ALA A 227 -11.88 6.04 6.76
C ALA A 227 -13.10 5.65 5.90
N ASN A 228 -12.88 5.31 4.63
CA ASN A 228 -13.93 4.89 3.70
C ASN A 228 -14.59 3.56 4.13
N LEU A 229 -13.78 2.61 4.59
CA LEU A 229 -14.20 1.27 5.02
C LEU A 229 -14.68 1.23 6.47
N GLY A 230 -14.41 2.29 7.24
CA GLY A 230 -14.85 2.43 8.62
C GLY A 230 -14.04 1.57 9.60
N ASP A 231 -12.73 1.45 9.36
CA ASP A 231 -11.84 0.58 10.12
C ASP A 231 -11.61 1.09 11.54
N GLY A 232 -11.27 2.37 11.69
CA GLY A 232 -10.89 2.98 12.96
C GLY A 232 -9.78 4.01 12.81
N ILE A 233 -9.14 4.36 13.92
CA ILE A 233 -8.02 5.32 13.95
C ILE A 233 -6.81 4.64 14.60
N PHE A 234 -5.74 4.47 13.83
CA PHE A 234 -4.47 3.92 14.31
C PHE A 234 -3.87 4.77 15.46
N PRO A 235 -3.27 4.17 16.50
CA PRO A 235 -2.61 4.89 17.60
C PRO A 235 -1.25 5.51 17.21
N ALA A 236 -1.28 6.42 16.23
CA ALA A 236 -0.09 7.02 15.63
C ALA A 236 0.73 7.85 16.62
N VAL A 237 0.08 8.55 17.55
CA VAL A 237 0.76 9.38 18.56
C VAL A 237 1.65 8.51 19.45
N GLU A 238 1.07 7.45 20.00
CA GLU A 238 1.75 6.51 20.89
C GLU A 238 2.83 5.71 20.16
N PHE A 239 2.58 5.36 18.89
CA PHE A 239 3.52 4.64 18.05
C PHE A 239 4.74 5.49 17.68
N LEU A 240 4.55 6.73 17.19
CA LEU A 240 5.65 7.62 16.85
C LEU A 240 6.46 8.04 18.09
N ALA A 241 5.81 8.26 19.23
CA ALA A 241 6.50 8.58 20.49
C ALA A 241 7.47 7.48 20.94
N GLN A 242 7.26 6.23 20.50
CA GLN A 242 8.14 5.09 20.78
C GLN A 242 9.15 4.83 19.66
N GLY A 243 9.26 5.72 18.67
CA GLY A 243 10.13 5.56 17.52
C GLY A 243 9.60 4.58 16.47
N GLY A 244 8.28 4.36 16.43
CA GLY A 244 7.64 3.60 15.36
C GLY A 244 7.90 4.20 13.98
N ARG A 245 7.90 3.34 12.94
CA ARG A 245 8.08 3.73 11.54
C ARG A 245 6.77 3.54 10.77
N MET A 246 6.41 4.46 9.90
CA MET A 246 5.16 4.39 9.14
C MET A 246 5.35 4.81 7.68
N GLY A 247 4.53 4.27 6.80
CA GLY A 247 4.36 4.75 5.43
C GLY A 247 2.89 5.04 5.16
N ILE A 248 2.60 5.63 4.01
CA ILE A 248 1.22 5.81 3.52
C ILE A 248 0.97 4.97 2.25
N GLY A 249 -0.24 4.43 2.13
CA GLY A 249 -0.74 3.76 0.92
C GLY A 249 -2.12 4.27 0.55
N SER A 250 -2.45 4.31 -0.74
CA SER A 250 -3.80 4.67 -1.20
C SER A 250 -4.78 3.49 -1.19
N ASP A 251 -4.26 2.26 -1.04
CA ASP A 251 -4.98 0.99 -0.95
C ASP A 251 -6.14 0.82 -1.96
N SER A 252 -7.39 1.08 -1.56
CA SER A 252 -8.55 0.90 -2.46
C SER A 252 -8.67 1.97 -3.55
N HIS A 253 -7.77 2.96 -3.54
CA HIS A 253 -7.62 4.03 -4.52
C HIS A 253 -8.83 4.97 -4.61
N VAL A 254 -9.66 5.02 -3.57
CA VAL A 254 -10.76 6.01 -3.47
C VAL A 254 -10.23 7.45 -3.40
N SER A 255 -9.01 7.61 -2.90
CA SER A 255 -8.21 8.82 -2.97
C SER A 255 -6.81 8.50 -3.50
N LEU A 256 -6.28 9.40 -4.33
CA LEU A 256 -4.91 9.35 -4.84
C LEU A 256 -4.23 10.68 -4.53
N SER A 257 -3.88 10.89 -3.26
CA SER A 257 -3.34 12.17 -2.78
C SER A 257 -2.42 12.00 -1.57
N VAL A 258 -1.13 12.32 -1.76
CA VAL A 258 -0.16 12.41 -0.63
C VAL A 258 -0.66 13.41 0.42
N VAL A 259 -1.27 14.52 -0.04
CA VAL A 259 -1.80 15.56 0.83
C VAL A 259 -2.91 15.01 1.71
N GLU A 260 -3.85 14.27 1.12
CA GLU A 260 -5.00 13.75 1.83
C GLU A 260 -4.61 12.72 2.89
N GLU A 261 -3.76 11.75 2.54
CA GLU A 261 -3.31 10.73 3.49
C GLU A 261 -2.62 11.34 4.71
N LEU A 262 -1.62 12.23 4.50
CA LEU A 262 -0.88 12.84 5.61
C LEU A 262 -1.74 13.81 6.41
N ARG A 263 -2.61 14.59 5.75
CA ARG A 263 -3.51 15.54 6.42
C ARG A 263 -4.49 14.79 7.32
N TRP A 264 -5.12 13.74 6.81
CA TRP A 264 -6.14 13.00 7.55
C TRP A 264 -5.54 12.05 8.59
N LEU A 265 -4.30 11.59 8.42
CA LEU A 265 -3.57 10.94 9.49
C LEU A 265 -3.51 11.84 10.72
N GLU A 266 -3.01 13.07 10.57
CA GLU A 266 -2.95 14.04 11.67
C GLU A 266 -4.36 14.44 12.14
N TYR A 267 -5.30 14.69 11.24
CA TYR A 267 -6.66 15.12 11.64
C TYR A 267 -7.41 14.04 12.39
N GLY A 268 -7.24 12.77 12.05
CA GLY A 268 -7.80 11.64 12.80
C GLY A 268 -7.33 11.65 14.25
N GLN A 269 -6.02 11.86 14.48
CA GLN A 269 -5.49 12.00 15.84
C GLN A 269 -6.05 13.23 16.56
N ARG A 270 -6.20 14.36 15.86
CA ARG A 270 -6.78 15.59 16.43
C ARG A 270 -8.22 15.38 16.88
N LEU A 271 -9.03 14.72 16.05
CA LEU A 271 -10.42 14.42 16.33
C LEU A 271 -10.55 13.49 17.54
N ARG A 272 -9.75 12.41 17.57
CA ARG A 272 -9.69 11.46 18.68
C ARG A 272 -9.31 12.14 20.01
N ASP A 273 -8.26 12.96 20.00
CA ASP A 273 -7.68 13.54 21.22
C ASP A 273 -8.28 14.89 21.61
N GLN A 274 -9.10 15.50 20.74
CA GLN A 274 -9.60 16.88 20.86
C GLN A 274 -8.48 17.91 21.09
N ARG A 275 -7.33 17.71 20.45
CA ARG A 275 -6.12 18.54 20.56
C ARG A 275 -5.53 18.80 19.18
N ARG A 276 -4.71 19.84 19.05
CA ARG A 276 -3.97 20.16 17.81
C ARG A 276 -2.53 19.65 17.87
N ASN A 277 -1.88 19.55 16.71
CA ASN A 277 -0.47 19.22 16.55
C ASN A 277 -0.09 17.93 17.28
N ARG A 278 -0.62 16.79 16.81
CA ARG A 278 -0.50 15.51 17.52
C ARG A 278 0.77 14.76 17.13
N LEU A 279 1.13 14.78 15.84
CA LEU A 279 2.25 14.04 15.30
C LEU A 279 3.45 14.97 15.07
N TYR A 280 4.41 14.95 15.99
CA TYR A 280 5.64 15.73 15.96
C TYR A 280 6.82 14.90 16.50
N GLY A 281 8.03 15.23 16.05
CA GLY A 281 9.27 14.67 16.60
C GLY A 281 9.76 15.47 17.81
N ALA A 282 10.54 14.84 18.70
CA ALA A 282 11.11 15.52 19.88
C ALA A 282 11.98 16.75 19.52
N ASP A 283 12.64 16.70 18.36
CA ASP A 283 13.48 17.73 17.76
C ASP A 283 12.86 18.41 16.53
N GLN A 284 11.63 18.02 16.15
CA GLN A 284 10.94 18.53 14.98
C GLN A 284 9.47 18.87 15.31
N PRO A 285 9.19 20.12 15.73
CA PRO A 285 7.82 20.54 16.11
C PRO A 285 6.90 20.75 14.90
N MET A 286 7.43 20.80 13.68
CA MET A 286 6.65 21.03 12.47
C MET A 286 5.96 19.74 12.03
N VAL A 287 4.64 19.69 12.20
CA VAL A 287 3.82 18.51 11.89
C VAL A 287 3.98 18.09 10.42
N GLY A 288 3.89 19.03 9.48
CA GLY A 288 4.01 18.71 8.05
C GLY A 288 5.36 18.09 7.70
N ARG A 289 6.44 18.56 8.34
CA ARG A 289 7.77 17.97 8.17
C ARG A 289 7.88 16.59 8.81
N THR A 290 7.38 16.43 10.03
CA THR A 290 7.37 15.13 10.74
C THR A 290 6.66 14.06 9.91
N LEU A 291 5.48 14.38 9.37
CA LEU A 291 4.68 13.45 8.57
C LEU A 291 5.39 13.08 7.26
N TYR A 292 5.94 14.07 6.57
CA TYR A 292 6.62 13.85 5.29
C TYR A 292 7.88 13.01 5.47
N ASP A 293 8.72 13.33 6.45
CA ASP A 293 9.94 12.56 6.77
C ASP A 293 9.59 11.13 7.18
N ALA A 294 8.61 10.95 8.09
CA ALA A 294 8.19 9.62 8.53
C ALA A 294 7.70 8.76 7.36
N ALA A 295 6.83 9.31 6.50
CA ALA A 295 6.27 8.59 5.37
C ALA A 295 7.32 8.26 4.29
N LEU A 296 8.29 9.15 4.04
CA LEU A 296 9.39 8.88 3.11
C LEU A 296 10.28 7.75 3.61
N ASP A 297 10.70 7.80 4.88
CA ASP A 297 11.58 6.79 5.47
C ASP A 297 10.90 5.42 5.56
N GLY A 298 9.67 5.38 6.07
CA GLY A 298 8.91 4.13 6.17
C GLY A 298 8.48 3.59 4.81
N GLY A 299 8.08 4.45 3.87
CA GLY A 299 7.75 4.05 2.51
C GLY A 299 8.94 3.41 1.78
N ALA A 300 10.10 4.05 1.80
CA ALA A 300 11.31 3.50 1.18
C ALA A 300 11.71 2.14 1.78
N GLN A 301 11.61 2.01 3.11
CA GLN A 301 11.88 0.76 3.81
C GLN A 301 10.88 -0.34 3.45
N ALA A 302 9.57 -0.04 3.45
CA ALA A 302 8.52 -0.98 3.10
C ALA A 302 8.62 -1.45 1.64
N LEU A 303 9.04 -0.58 0.72
CA LEU A 303 9.26 -0.94 -0.67
C LEU A 303 10.57 -1.71 -0.89
N GLY A 304 11.54 -1.60 0.02
CA GLY A 304 12.87 -2.19 -0.14
C GLY A 304 13.66 -1.56 -1.29
N GLN A 305 13.44 -0.28 -1.57
CA GLN A 305 14.05 0.44 -2.70
C GLN A 305 14.99 1.56 -2.22
N PRO A 306 16.04 1.91 -3.00
CA PRO A 306 16.96 2.99 -2.67
C PRO A 306 16.35 4.37 -2.97
N ILE A 307 15.26 4.72 -2.29
CA ILE A 307 14.48 5.95 -2.49
C ILE A 307 14.26 6.69 -1.15
N GLY A 308 13.35 7.67 -1.12
CA GLY A 308 12.93 8.36 0.09
C GLY A 308 13.85 9.49 0.57
N ALA A 309 15.00 9.70 -0.08
CA ALA A 309 15.84 10.88 0.20
C ALA A 309 16.67 11.28 -1.02
N LEU A 310 17.06 12.56 -1.06
CA LEU A 310 17.94 13.14 -2.07
C LEU A 310 19.41 13.00 -1.66
N GLU A 311 19.97 11.80 -1.84
CA GLU A 311 21.31 11.45 -1.41
C GLU A 311 22.08 10.71 -2.50
N VAL A 312 23.40 10.88 -2.54
CA VAL A 312 24.26 10.13 -3.48
C VAL A 312 24.09 8.63 -3.23
N GLY A 313 23.78 7.88 -4.28
CA GLY A 313 23.53 6.44 -4.21
C GLY A 313 22.05 6.05 -4.16
N LYS A 314 21.14 7.00 -3.88
CA LYS A 314 19.69 6.80 -4.04
C LYS A 314 19.24 7.12 -5.46
N ARG A 315 18.10 6.53 -5.86
CA ARG A 315 17.47 6.77 -7.16
C ARG A 315 16.95 8.21 -7.22
N ALA A 316 17.10 8.84 -8.39
CA ALA A 316 16.66 10.21 -8.62
C ALA A 316 15.12 10.27 -8.78
N ASP A 317 14.44 10.29 -7.64
CA ASP A 317 12.99 10.36 -7.51
C ASP A 317 12.60 11.59 -6.68
N TRP A 318 11.87 12.53 -7.27
CA TRP A 318 11.39 13.72 -6.56
C TRP A 318 10.23 14.40 -7.27
N LEU A 319 9.60 15.33 -6.56
CA LEU A 319 8.60 16.23 -7.09
C LEU A 319 9.06 17.69 -6.99
N VAL A 320 8.48 18.55 -7.83
CA VAL A 320 8.65 20.00 -7.83
C VAL A 320 7.30 20.63 -7.55
N LEU A 321 7.23 21.38 -6.45
CA LEU A 321 6.02 22.15 -6.11
C LEU A 321 5.97 23.46 -6.91
N ASP A 322 4.77 24.05 -7.01
CA ASP A 322 4.51 25.27 -7.77
C ASP A 322 5.16 26.50 -7.13
N GLY A 323 6.25 26.98 -7.74
CA GLY A 323 6.93 28.20 -7.30
C GLY A 323 6.14 29.50 -7.55
N ASN A 324 5.08 29.46 -8.36
CA ASN A 324 4.20 30.61 -8.60
C ASN A 324 2.98 30.64 -7.68
N ASP A 325 2.71 29.56 -6.94
CA ASP A 325 1.62 29.52 -5.96
C ASP A 325 1.91 30.53 -4.83
N PRO A 326 1.02 31.49 -4.53
CA PRO A 326 1.29 32.55 -3.57
C PRO A 326 1.49 32.05 -2.14
N TYR A 327 0.91 30.92 -1.76
CA TYR A 327 1.11 30.34 -0.42
C TYR A 327 2.49 29.71 -0.30
N LEU A 328 2.98 29.05 -1.35
CA LEU A 328 4.30 28.41 -1.36
C LEU A 328 5.42 29.43 -1.58
N ALA A 329 5.24 30.37 -2.51
CA ALA A 329 6.21 31.42 -2.84
C ALA A 329 6.52 32.37 -1.67
N THR A 330 5.60 32.46 -0.68
CA THR A 330 5.77 33.27 0.52
C THR A 330 6.20 32.47 1.76
N ALA A 331 6.33 31.14 1.63
CA ALA A 331 6.79 30.27 2.70
C ALA A 331 8.28 29.91 2.53
N SER A 332 8.93 29.46 3.59
CA SER A 332 10.32 28.98 3.57
C SER A 332 10.50 27.78 4.49
N GLY A 333 11.50 26.94 4.18
CA GLY A 333 11.81 25.73 4.95
C GLY A 333 10.58 24.84 5.19
N ASP A 334 10.44 24.33 6.42
CA ASP A 334 9.32 23.47 6.82
C ASP A 334 7.94 24.17 6.73
N GLY A 335 7.91 25.50 6.64
CA GLY A 335 6.69 26.27 6.40
C GLY A 335 6.04 25.93 5.05
N ILE A 336 6.84 25.55 4.05
CA ILE A 336 6.35 25.13 2.72
C ILE A 336 5.52 23.85 2.85
N LEU A 337 6.03 22.84 3.56
CA LEU A 337 5.32 21.58 3.78
C LEU A 337 4.02 21.81 4.55
N ASN A 338 4.01 22.68 5.57
CA ASN A 338 2.77 23.00 6.28
C ASN A 338 1.74 23.68 5.37
N ARG A 339 2.16 24.58 4.47
CA ARG A 339 1.26 25.22 3.50
C ARG A 339 0.68 24.21 2.53
N TRP A 340 1.52 23.38 1.92
CA TRP A 340 1.08 22.35 0.99
C TRP A 340 0.17 21.33 1.67
N LEU A 341 0.65 20.67 2.73
CA LEU A 341 -0.04 19.54 3.35
C LEU A 341 -1.29 19.94 4.12
N PHE A 342 -1.40 21.15 4.71
CA PHE A 342 -2.55 21.53 5.53
C PHE A 342 -3.42 22.65 4.97
N ALA A 343 -2.95 23.38 3.95
CA ALA A 343 -3.70 24.48 3.32
C ALA A 343 -3.74 24.40 1.79
N GLY A 344 -3.05 23.43 1.19
CA GLY A 344 -2.93 23.23 -0.25
C GLY A 344 -3.56 21.93 -0.73
N GLY A 345 -3.04 21.40 -1.85
CA GLY A 345 -3.54 20.18 -2.48
C GLY A 345 -2.70 19.73 -3.67
N ASP A 346 -3.17 18.70 -4.37
CA ASP A 346 -2.39 17.96 -5.39
C ASP A 346 -1.91 18.83 -6.56
N ARG A 347 -2.71 19.84 -6.95
CA ARG A 347 -2.38 20.73 -8.08
C ARG A 347 -1.11 21.56 -7.88
N GLN A 348 -0.64 21.67 -6.64
CA GLN A 348 0.62 22.33 -6.32
C GLN A 348 1.83 21.45 -6.66
N VAL A 349 1.66 20.15 -6.92
CA VAL A 349 2.67 19.31 -7.56
C VAL A 349 2.68 19.63 -9.07
N ARG A 350 3.81 20.10 -9.59
CA ARG A 350 3.94 20.53 -11.00
C ARG A 350 4.74 19.55 -11.83
N ASP A 351 5.93 19.19 -11.37
CA ASP A 351 6.80 18.26 -12.09
C ASP A 351 7.16 17.07 -11.21
N VAL A 352 7.28 15.88 -11.80
CA VAL A 352 7.68 14.66 -11.09
C VAL A 352 8.74 13.93 -11.90
N LEU A 353 9.81 13.58 -11.21
CA LEU A 353 10.95 12.83 -11.72
C LEU A 353 10.98 11.45 -11.06
N VAL A 354 11.13 10.39 -11.86
CA VAL A 354 11.34 9.02 -11.38
C VAL A 354 12.50 8.42 -12.14
N ASN A 355 13.46 7.83 -11.43
CA ASN A 355 14.65 7.22 -12.02
C ASN A 355 15.39 8.15 -13.00
N GLY A 356 15.46 9.44 -12.68
CA GLY A 356 16.11 10.44 -13.54
C GLY A 356 15.31 10.85 -14.77
N GLN A 357 14.07 10.39 -14.93
CA GLN A 357 13.19 10.69 -16.07
C GLN A 357 12.00 11.54 -15.63
N TRP A 358 11.71 12.59 -16.41
CA TRP A 358 10.53 13.43 -16.18
C TRP A 358 9.28 12.70 -16.67
N VAL A 359 8.43 12.30 -15.74
CA VAL A 359 7.19 11.56 -16.03
C VAL A 359 5.96 12.46 -15.93
N VAL A 360 6.03 13.53 -15.12
CA VAL A 360 5.04 14.60 -15.10
C VAL A 360 5.75 15.93 -15.32
N ARG A 361 5.21 16.75 -16.23
CA ARG A 361 5.65 18.12 -16.48
C ARG A 361 4.45 19.05 -16.51
N ASP A 362 4.51 20.15 -15.77
CA ASP A 362 3.42 21.13 -15.69
C ASP A 362 2.05 20.52 -15.33
N GLY A 363 2.05 19.47 -14.50
CA GLY A 363 0.88 18.72 -14.07
C GLY A 363 0.31 17.77 -15.12
N ARG A 364 1.06 17.45 -16.18
CA ARG A 364 0.65 16.54 -17.27
C ARG A 364 1.61 15.37 -17.42
N HIS A 365 1.04 14.19 -17.63
CA HIS A 365 1.78 13.00 -18.05
C HIS A 365 1.67 12.84 -19.57
N ALA A 366 2.74 12.42 -20.25
CA ALA A 366 2.78 12.36 -21.72
C ALA A 366 1.65 11.49 -22.31
N ASP A 367 1.34 10.39 -21.63
CA ASP A 367 0.34 9.40 -22.08
C ASP A 367 -1.06 9.59 -21.49
N GLU A 368 -1.32 10.69 -20.75
CA GLU A 368 -2.57 10.83 -19.98
C GLU A 368 -3.83 10.74 -20.85
N GLU A 369 -3.81 11.33 -22.06
CA GLU A 369 -4.96 11.30 -22.95
C GLU A 369 -5.25 9.91 -23.52
N GLU A 370 -4.22 9.16 -23.87
CA GLU A 370 -4.36 7.79 -24.38
C GLU A 370 -4.87 6.86 -23.28
N SER A 371 -4.25 6.93 -22.11
CA SER A 371 -4.64 6.13 -20.95
C SER A 371 -6.09 6.44 -20.54
N ASN A 372 -6.48 7.72 -20.49
CA ASN A 372 -7.86 8.13 -20.17
C ASN A 372 -8.88 7.53 -21.16
N ARG A 373 -8.58 7.51 -22.46
CA ARG A 373 -9.48 6.93 -23.47
C ARG A 373 -9.62 5.42 -23.30
N ALA A 374 -8.49 4.72 -23.12
CA ALA A 374 -8.48 3.28 -22.91
C ALA A 374 -9.24 2.90 -21.62
N PHE A 375 -8.97 3.60 -20.52
CA PHE A 375 -9.63 3.37 -19.25
C PHE A 375 -11.13 3.67 -19.30
N THR A 376 -11.54 4.76 -19.96
CA THR A 376 -12.96 5.05 -20.18
C THR A 376 -13.68 3.91 -20.91
N GLN A 377 -13.03 3.31 -21.90
CA GLN A 377 -13.57 2.17 -22.63
C GLN A 377 -13.72 0.95 -21.72
N VAL A 378 -12.69 0.63 -20.92
CA VAL A 378 -12.75 -0.46 -19.93
C VAL A 378 -13.87 -0.24 -18.91
N LEU A 379 -14.06 0.98 -18.41
CA LEU A 379 -15.16 1.29 -17.48
C LEU A 379 -16.53 1.05 -18.12
N ARG A 380 -16.71 1.40 -19.40
CA ARG A 380 -17.96 1.13 -20.13
C ARG A 380 -18.22 -0.35 -20.29
N GLU A 381 -17.19 -1.16 -20.49
CA GLU A 381 -17.32 -2.62 -20.62
C GLU A 381 -17.59 -3.32 -19.29
N LEU A 382 -17.06 -2.79 -18.19
CA LEU A 382 -17.23 -3.39 -16.86
C LEU A 382 -18.54 -2.96 -16.18
N LEU A 383 -19.01 -1.75 -16.45
CA LEU A 383 -20.16 -1.12 -15.78
C LEU A 383 -21.42 -0.98 -16.65
N GLY A 384 -21.26 -1.00 -17.98
CA GLY A 384 -22.38 -1.06 -18.93
C GLY A 384 -22.89 -2.48 -19.08
#